data_AF-A0A0X7BBN4-F1
#
_entry.id   AF-A0A0X7BBN4-F1
#
_cell.length_a   1.000
_cell.length_b   1.000
_cell.length_c   1.000
_cell.angle_alpha   90.00
_cell.angle_beta   90.00
_cell.angle_gamma   90.00
#
_symmetry.space_group_name_H-M   'P 1'
#
loop_
_entity.id
_entity.type
_entity.pdbx_description
1 polymer ?
#
loop_
_entity_poly.entity_id
_entity_poly.type
_entity_poly.pdbx_seq_one_letter_code
_entity_poly.pdbx_strand_id
1 'polypeptide(L)' 'MSYYYLILALIIAAAIGFVAGFYIDFLYGFSPDLEDDEDLLPQHYCYECECHTPIVEKEGSFYCSNCGLYH' A
#
# COMPACT_ATOMS: atom_id res chain seq x y z
N MET A 1 -45.16 -18.26 15.87
CA MET A 1 -44.14 -19.33 16.06
C MET A 1 -43.18 -19.38 14.87
N SER A 2 -43.61 -19.68 13.64
CA SER A 2 -42.69 -19.84 12.48
C SER A 2 -41.92 -18.56 12.08
N TYR A 3 -42.57 -17.39 12.07
CA TYR A 3 -41.92 -16.14 11.64
C TYR A 3 -40.81 -15.63 12.58
N TYR A 4 -40.88 -15.94 13.88
CA TYR A 4 -39.87 -15.54 14.86
C TYR A 4 -38.52 -16.21 14.57
N TYR A 5 -38.54 -17.50 14.17
CA TYR A 5 -37.34 -18.22 13.79
C TYR A 5 -36.71 -17.68 12.49
N LEU A 6 -37.54 -17.25 11.53
CA LEU A 6 -37.05 -16.61 10.31
C LEU A 6 -36.36 -15.28 10.61
N ILE A 7 -36.96 -14.44 11.45
CA ILE A 7 -36.37 -13.16 11.87
C ILE A 7 -35.05 -13.41 12.63
N LEU A 8 -35.03 -14.37 13.55
CA LEU A 8 -33.83 -14.73 14.31
C LEU A 8 -32.70 -15.22 13.38
N ALA A 9 -33.01 -16.06 12.39
CA ALA A 9 -32.04 -16.55 11.42
C ALA A 9 -31.42 -15.41 10.59
N LEU A 10 -32.21 -14.42 10.18
CA LEU A 10 -31.72 -13.26 9.45
C LEU A 10 -30.78 -12.39 10.30
N ILE A 11 -31.11 -12.18 11.58
CA ILE A 11 -30.25 -11.42 12.50
C ILE A 11 -28.91 -12.15 12.69
N ILE A 12 -28.93 -13.47 12.85
CA ILE A 12 -27.71 -14.27 12.99
C ILE A 12 -26.87 -14.20 11.71
N ALA A 13 -27.49 -14.35 10.54
CA ALA A 13 -26.79 -14.25 9.26
C ALA A 13 -26.12 -12.87 9.07
N ALA A 14 -26.83 -11.79 9.40
CA ALA A 14 -26.28 -10.43 9.35
C ALA A 14 -25.11 -10.24 10.32
N ALA A 15 -25.23 -10.75 11.55
CA ALA A 15 -24.15 -10.68 12.54
C ALA A 15 -22.90 -11.44 12.08
N ILE A 16 -23.06 -12.63 11.51
CA ILE A 16 -21.94 -13.41 10.96
C ILE A 16 -21.27 -12.66 9.80
N GLY A 17 -22.08 -12.10 8.88
CA GLY A 17 -21.56 -11.32 7.75
C GLY A 17 -20.78 -10.08 8.20
N PHE A 18 -21.26 -9.39 9.23
CA PHE A 18 -20.58 -8.22 9.82
C PHE A 18 -19.24 -8.61 10.44
N VAL A 19 -19.20 -9.69 11.24
CA VAL A 19 -17.97 -10.19 11.86
C VAL A 19 -16.96 -10.65 10.81
N ALA A 20 -17.41 -11.36 9.77
CA ALA A 20 -16.54 -11.79 8.68
C ALA A 20 -15.99 -10.61 7.88
N GLY A 21 -16.83 -9.62 7.57
CA GLY A 21 -16.40 -8.39 6.90
C GLY A 21 -15.38 -7.62 7.74
N PHE A 22 -15.63 -7.44 9.03
CA PHE A 22 -14.69 -6.80 9.95
C PHE A 22 -13.38 -7.57 10.10
N TYR A 23 -13.43 -8.91 10.09
CA TYR A 23 -12.23 -9.74 10.15
C TYR A 23 -11.38 -9.63 8.88
N ILE A 24 -12.01 -9.58 7.70
CA ILE A 24 -11.32 -9.33 6.43
C ILE A 24 -10.71 -7.92 6.45
N ASP A 25 -11.48 -6.91 6.81
CA ASP A 25 -10.97 -5.53 6.94
C ASP A 25 -9.84 -5.42 7.98
N PHE A 26 -9.87 -6.19 9.06
CA PHE A 26 -8.77 -6.24 10.02
C PHE A 26 -7.52 -6.93 9.45
N LEU A 27 -7.68 -7.98 8.65
CA LEU A 27 -6.56 -8.68 8.01
C LEU A 27 -5.93 -7.86 6.88
N TYR A 28 -6.75 -7.17 6.08
CA TYR A 28 -6.32 -6.44 4.89
C TYR A 28 -6.15 -4.93 5.13
N GLY A 29 -6.83 -4.33 6.10
CA GLY A 29 -6.61 -2.94 6.52
C GLY A 29 -5.30 -2.73 7.29
N PHE A 30 -4.58 -3.82 7.59
CA PHE A 30 -3.21 -3.80 8.09
C PHE A 30 -2.15 -4.06 7.01
N SER A 31 -2.53 -4.33 5.75
CA SER A 31 -1.64 -3.88 4.69
C SER A 31 -1.82 -2.37 4.67
N PRO A 32 -0.81 -1.56 5.06
CA PRO A 32 -0.83 -0.17 4.65
C PRO A 32 -1.12 -0.22 3.15
N ASP A 33 -1.97 0.67 2.67
CA ASP A 33 -2.05 0.94 1.24
C ASP A 33 -0.61 1.15 0.77
N LEU A 34 0.01 0.08 0.29
CA LEU A 34 1.04 0.14 -0.70
C LEU A 34 0.23 0.55 -1.92
N GLU A 35 -0.17 1.83 -1.93
CA GLU A 35 -0.05 2.60 -3.15
C GLU A 35 1.29 2.15 -3.72
N ASP A 36 1.24 1.51 -4.89
CA ASP A 36 2.39 1.33 -5.75
C ASP A 36 2.93 2.74 -6.05
N ASP A 37 3.57 3.36 -5.07
CA ASP A 37 4.46 4.49 -5.21
C ASP A 37 5.80 3.97 -5.74
N GLU A 38 5.75 3.15 -6.80
CA GLU A 38 6.94 2.98 -7.66
C GLU A 38 7.32 4.32 -8.34
N ASP A 39 6.48 5.36 -8.22
CA ASP A 39 6.67 6.68 -8.83
C ASP A 39 7.24 7.78 -7.90
N LEU A 40 7.55 7.51 -6.63
CA LEU A 40 8.05 8.53 -5.69
C LEU A 40 9.48 8.34 -5.16
N LEU A 41 10.34 7.61 -5.89
CA LEU A 41 11.78 7.88 -5.70
C LEU A 41 12.04 9.32 -6.15
N PRO A 42 12.56 10.21 -5.29
CA PRO A 42 12.88 11.58 -5.68
C PRO A 42 13.85 11.53 -6.85
N GLN A 43 13.36 11.81 -8.06
CA GLN A 43 14.17 11.79 -9.27
C GLN A 43 15.04 13.05 -9.27
N HIS A 44 16.36 12.88 -9.32
CA HIS A 44 17.26 14.01 -9.50
C HIS A 44 17.65 14.14 -10.97
N TYR A 45 17.75 15.37 -11.46
CA TYR A 45 18.30 15.62 -12.77
C TYR A 45 19.82 15.50 -12.72
N CYS A 46 20.39 14.61 -13.53
CA CYS A 46 21.82 14.51 -13.72
C CYS A 46 22.23 15.41 -14.90
N TYR A 47 23.00 16.47 -14.65
CA TYR A 47 23.48 17.37 -15.70
C TYR A 47 24.47 16.71 -16.65
N GLU A 48 25.20 15.69 -16.20
CA GLU A 48 26.16 14.96 -17.03
C GLU A 48 25.45 14.00 -18.00
N CYS A 49 24.39 13.34 -17.53
CA CYS A 49 23.63 12.39 -18.35
C CYS A 49 22.42 13.01 -19.05
N GLU A 50 22.14 14.29 -18.80
CA GLU A 50 20.96 15.03 -19.27
C GLU A 50 19.64 14.27 -19.09
N CYS A 51 19.52 13.51 -17.99
CA CYS A 51 18.35 12.69 -17.70
C CYS A 51 17.97 12.69 -16.22
N HIS A 52 16.69 12.41 -15.97
CA HIS A 52 16.18 12.17 -14.62
C HIS A 52 16.46 10.73 -14.23
N THR A 53 17.13 10.54 -13.11
CA THR A 53 17.51 9.21 -12.62
C THR A 53 17.20 9.06 -11.13
N PRO A 54 16.85 7.85 -10.66
CA PRO A 54 16.71 7.60 -9.23
C PRO A 54 18.05 7.80 -8.52
N ILE A 55 18.00 8.38 -7.33
CA ILE A 55 19.17 8.64 -6.50
C ILE A 55 19.57 7.34 -5.79
N VAL A 56 20.87 7.02 -5.82
CA VAL A 56 21.44 5.94 -5.02
C VAL A 56 22.19 6.57 -3.85
N GLU A 57 21.74 6.29 -2.62
CA GLU A 57 22.47 6.71 -1.42
C GLU A 57 23.55 5.67 -1.08
N LYS A 58 24.79 6.14 -0.92
CA LYS A 58 25.90 5.33 -0.42
C LYS A 58 26.67 6.13 0.61
N GLU A 59 26.72 5.63 1.84
CA GLU A 59 27.45 6.26 2.95
C GLU A 59 27.03 7.74 3.21
N GLY A 60 25.74 8.05 3.04
CA GLY A 60 25.20 9.41 3.24
C GLY A 60 25.47 10.38 2.08
N SER A 61 25.98 9.88 0.95
CA SER A 61 26.22 10.66 -0.26
C SER A 61 25.29 10.20 -1.38
N PHE A 62 24.79 11.16 -2.17
CA PHE A 62 23.87 10.90 -3.28
C PHE A 62 24.64 10.74 -4.60
N TYR A 63 24.34 9.66 -5.30
CA TYR A 63 24.97 9.34 -6.59
C TYR A 63 23.90 9.12 -7.67
N CYS A 64 24.21 9.55 -8.89
CA CYS A 64 23.41 9.18 -10.05
C CYS A 64 23.56 7.68 -10.34
N SER A 65 22.42 6.99 -10.48
CA SER A 65 22.39 5.54 -10.80
C SER A 65 22.97 5.19 -12.18
N ASN A 66 23.07 6.16 -13.10
CA ASN A 66 23.56 5.94 -14.46
C ASN A 66 25.08 6.18 -14.58
N CYS A 67 25.58 7.36 -14.19
CA CYS A 67 27.01 7.69 -14.30
C CYS A 67 27.84 7.40 -13.06
N GLY A 68 27.21 7.14 -11.90
CA GLY A 68 27.92 6.91 -10.63
C GLY A 68 28.66 8.13 -10.08
N LEU A 69 28.40 9.33 -10.63
CA LEU A 69 28.97 10.58 -10.14
C LEU A 69 28.15 11.14 -8.98
N TYR A 70 28.84 11.86 -8.10
CA TYR A 70 28.26 12.58 -6.96
C TYR A 70 27.57 13.85 -7.46
N HIS A 71 26.30 14.01 -7.15
CA HIS A 71 25.48 15.17 -7.54
C HIS A 71 24.62 15.68 -6.39
#